data_AF-A0A060UMG9-F1
#
_entry.id   AF-A0A060UMG9-F1
#
_cell.length_a   1.000
_cell.length_b   1.000
_cell.length_c   1.000
_cell.angle_alpha   90.00
_cell.angle_beta   90.00
_cell.angle_gamma   90.00
#
_symmetry.space_group_name_H-M   'P 1'
#
loop_
_entity.id
_entity.type
_entity.pdbx_description
1 polymer ?
#
loop_
_entity_poly.entity_id
_entity_poly.type
_entity_poly.pdbx_seq_one_letter_code
_entity_poly.pdbx_strand_id
1 'polypeptide(L)' 'MEGKPKRYTVHVNGPYCITFEWWDGDAWRIDLENYH' A
#
# COMPACT_ATOMS: atom_id res chain seq x y z
N MET A 1 14.19 8.58 -16.03
CA MET A 1 14.02 7.43 -15.13
C MET A 1 12.82 7.73 -14.26
N GLU A 2 11.65 7.18 -14.60
CA GLU A 2 10.48 7.30 -13.70
C GLU A 2 10.81 6.50 -12.44
N GLY A 3 10.88 7.19 -11.30
CA GLY A 3 11.06 6.55 -10.01
C GLY A 3 9.90 5.59 -9.74
N LYS A 4 10.16 4.49 -9.03
CA LYS A 4 9.08 3.60 -8.58
C LYS A 4 8.04 4.44 -7.81
N PRO A 5 6.74 4.25 -8.06
CA PRO A 5 5.69 4.97 -7.35
C PRO A 5 5.87 4.84 -5.83
N LYS A 6 5.63 5.94 -5.10
CA LYS A 6 5.68 5.91 -3.64
C LYS A 6 4.55 5.04 -3.12
N ARG A 7 4.89 4.03 -2.32
CA ARG A 7 3.95 3.10 -1.72
C ARG A 7 3.83 3.36 -0.22
N TYR A 8 2.61 3.23 0.27
CA TYR A 8 2.22 3.45 1.65
C TYR A 8 1.72 2.14 2.26
N THR A 9 1.87 1.98 3.58
CA THR A 9 1.46 0.79 4.31
C THR A 9 0.67 1.20 5.56
N VAL A 10 -0.45 0.52 5.79
CA VAL A 10 -1.24 0.63 7.02
C VAL A 10 -1.37 -0.75 7.65
N HIS A 11 -0.96 -0.87 8.91
CA HIS A 11 -1.15 -2.10 9.68
C HIS A 11 -2.61 -2.18 10.15
N VAL A 12 -3.28 -3.30 9.85
CA VAL A 12 -4.69 -3.51 10.21
C VAL A 12 -4.79 -4.27 11.53
N ASN A 13 -4.22 -5.46 11.59
CA ASN A 13 -4.12 -6.27 12.80
C ASN A 13 -2.93 -7.23 12.65
N GLY A 14 -2.44 -7.80 13.76
CA GLY A 14 -1.39 -8.81 13.83
C GLY A 14 -0.61 -9.04 12.52
N PRO A 15 -1.03 -9.99 11.67
CA PRO A 15 -0.32 -10.30 10.43
C PRO A 15 -0.75 -9.46 9.21
N TYR A 16 -1.90 -8.79 9.22
CA TYR A 16 -2.43 -8.13 8.02
C TYR A 16 -2.04 -6.66 7.89
N CYS A 17 -1.58 -6.29 6.70
CA CYS A 17 -1.27 -4.92 6.30
C CYS A 17 -1.93 -4.59 4.95
N ILE A 18 -2.35 -3.35 4.75
CA ILE A 18 -2.80 -2.84 3.45
C ILE A 18 -1.67 -2.00 2.87
N THR A 19 -1.31 -2.24 1.60
CA THR A 19 -0.36 -1.40 0.86
C THR A 19 -1.06 -0.72 -0.32
N PHE A 20 -0.74 0.54 -0.60
CA PHE A 20 -1.36 1.32 -1.68
C PHE A 20 -0.45 2.41 -2.21
N GLU A 21 -0.73 2.87 -3.42
CA GLU A 21 -0.16 4.09 -4.01
C GLU A 21 -1.16 5.25 -3.84
N TRP A 22 -0.67 6.48 -3.75
CA TRP A 22 -1.53 7.67 -3.73
C TRP A 22 -1.45 8.37 -5.08
N TRP A 23 -2.59 8.60 -5.70
CA TRP A 23 -2.69 9.30 -6.97
C TRP A 23 -3.91 10.21 -6.98
N ASP A 24 -3.67 11.51 -7.19
CA ASP A 24 -4.69 12.54 -7.33
C ASP A 24 -5.77 12.57 -6.24
N GLY A 25 -5.39 12.31 -4.99
CA GLY A 25 -6.32 12.29 -3.85
C GLY A 25 -6.98 10.94 -3.60
N ASP A 26 -6.77 9.97 -4.48
CA ASP A 26 -7.31 8.63 -4.37
C ASP A 26 -6.23 7.59 -4.05
N ALA A 27 -6.66 6.48 -3.43
CA ALA A 27 -5.84 5.30 -3.24
C ALA A 27 -5.90 4.39 -4.46
N TRP A 28 -4.73 3.99 -4.96
CA TRP A 28 -4.57 3.15 -6.15
C TRP A 28 -3.72 1.92 -5.84
N ARG A 29 -3.86 0.86 -6.65
CA ARG A 29 -3.09 -0.41 -6.52
C ARG A 29 -3.05 -0.92 -5.07
N ILE A 30 -4.24 -1.06 -4.50
CA ILE A 30 -4.44 -1.47 -3.11
C ILE A 30 -4.26 -2.99 -3.03
N ASP A 31 -3.37 -3.43 -2.16
CA ASP A 31 -3.11 -4.84 -1.87
C ASP A 31 -3.28 -5.12 -0.38
N LEU A 32 -3.85 -6.28 -0.05
CA LEU A 32 -3.91 -6.81 1.32
C LEU A 32 -2.84 -7.89 1.46
N GLU A 33 -1.87 -7.63 2.31
CA GLU A 33 -0.73 -8.50 2.56
C GLU A 33 -0.83 -9.13 3.95
N ASN A 34 -0.33 -10.36 4.07
CA ASN A 34 -0.21 -11.06 5.34
C ASN A 34 1.27 -11.36 5.62
N TYR A 35 1.73 -11.01 6.81
CA TYR A 35 3.00 -11.41 7.40
C TYR A 35 2.82 -12.77 8.10
N HIS A 36 2.91 -13.86 7.33
CA HIS A 36 3.08 -15.24 7.81
C HIS A 36 4.05 -15.99 6.91
#